data_AF-A0A958ATJ4-F1
#
_entry.id   AF-A0A958ATJ4-F1
#
_cell.length_a   1.000
_cell.length_b   1.000
_cell.length_c   1.000
_cell.angle_alpha   90.00
_cell.angle_beta   90.00
_cell.angle_gamma   90.00
#
_symmetry.space_group_name_H-M   'P 1'
#
loop_
_entity.id
_entity.type
_entity.pdbx_description
1 polymer ?
#
loop_
_entity_poly.entity_id
_entity_poly.type
_entity_poly.pdbx_seq_one_letter_code
_entity_poly.pdbx_strand_id
1 'polypeptide(L)'
;MRTKPEQQIHQCECAICRAGDDPVTTQYHQQVNLLLSRLNEPQRRWYAGVLSQQPDSPSDHQLAEITGLDEKTIRRGRRELADGLDGLSPDRQRQAGGGRPRAEKKSHN
;
A
#
# COMPACT_ATOMS: atom_id res chain seq x y z
N MET A 1 -20.87 5.58 14.03
CA MET A 1 -19.95 5.89 12.92
C MET A 1 -18.57 5.44 13.34
N ARG A 2 -17.95 4.45 12.67
CA ARG A 2 -16.59 4.02 13.03
C ARG A 2 -15.62 5.07 12.52
N THR A 3 -14.97 5.80 13.41
CA THR A 3 -13.86 6.69 13.06
C THR A 3 -12.77 5.84 12.40
N LYS A 4 -12.51 6.11 11.12
CA LYS A 4 -11.40 5.52 10.38
C LYS A 4 -10.13 5.97 11.13
N PRO A 5 -9.25 5.07 11.61
CA PRO A 5 -8.05 5.50 12.31
C PRO A 5 -7.29 6.43 11.39
N GLU A 6 -6.89 7.60 11.89
CA GLU A 6 -5.97 8.49 11.20
C GLU A 6 -4.68 7.70 10.98
N GLN A 7 -4.51 7.14 9.79
CA GLN A 7 -3.34 6.36 9.48
C GLN A 7 -2.15 7.31 9.51
N GLN A 8 -1.18 7.04 10.37
CA GLN A 8 0.04 7.82 10.51
C GLN A 8 0.71 7.95 9.13
N ILE A 9 1.07 9.18 8.75
CA ILE A 9 1.78 9.45 7.50
C ILE A 9 3.19 8.87 7.65
N HIS A 10 3.57 7.99 6.71
CA HIS A 10 4.92 7.45 6.64
C HIS A 10 5.93 8.57 6.38
N GLN A 11 6.99 8.62 7.16
CA GLN A 11 8.10 9.52 6.94
C GLN A 11 9.11 8.80 6.04
N CYS A 12 9.33 9.34 4.84
CA CYS A 12 10.24 8.74 3.86
C CYS A 12 11.66 8.57 4.45
N GLU A 13 12.21 7.36 4.32
CA GLU A 13 13.54 7.00 4.85
C GLU A 13 14.61 6.92 3.75
N CYS A 14 14.30 7.31 2.51
CA CYS A 14 15.25 7.26 1.42
C CYS A 14 16.42 8.24 1.65
N ALA A 15 17.56 8.00 1.00
CA ALA A 15 18.76 8.83 1.16
C ALA A 15 18.49 10.32 0.88
N ILE A 16 17.70 10.63 -0.15
CA ILE A 16 17.36 12.01 -0.55
C ILE A 16 16.58 12.73 0.55
N CYS A 17 15.55 12.09 1.11
CA CYS A 17 14.74 12.70 2.15
C CYS A 17 15.46 12.78 3.50
N ARG A 18 16.38 11.85 3.79
CA ARG A 18 17.23 11.93 4.98
C ARG A 18 18.26 13.05 4.91
N ALA A 19 18.85 13.27 3.74
CA ALA A 19 19.82 14.33 3.53
C ALA A 19 19.16 15.72 3.38
N GLY A 20 17.96 15.78 2.80
CA GLY A 20 17.26 17.04 2.51
C GLY A 20 17.84 17.80 1.30
N ASP A 21 18.62 17.11 0.46
CA ASP A 21 19.40 17.72 -0.63
C ASP A 21 18.55 18.15 -1.83
N ASP A 22 17.37 17.54 -2.02
CA ASP A 22 16.45 17.84 -3.11
C ASP A 22 15.05 18.16 -2.57
N PRO A 23 14.68 19.45 -2.47
CA PRO A 23 13.37 19.87 -1.99
C PRO A 23 12.21 19.40 -2.89
N VAL A 24 12.43 19.29 -4.20
CA VAL A 24 11.39 18.89 -5.16
C VAL A 24 11.05 17.42 -4.96
N THR A 25 12.08 16.56 -4.93
CA THR A 25 11.90 15.13 -4.68
C THR A 25 11.36 14.87 -3.28
N THR A 26 11.81 15.63 -2.28
CA THR A 26 11.31 15.52 -0.91
C THR A 26 9.83 15.87 -0.81
N GLN A 27 9.40 16.96 -1.44
CA GLN A 27 8.00 17.36 -1.49
C GLN A 27 7.14 16.32 -2.20
N TYR A 28 7.63 15.77 -3.32
CA TYR A 28 6.96 14.70 -4.03
C TYR A 28 6.74 13.46 -3.15
N HIS A 29 7.76 13.00 -2.44
CA HIS A 29 7.64 11.85 -1.51
C HIS A 29 6.66 12.13 -0.36
N GLN A 30 6.62 13.36 0.16
CA GLN A 30 5.63 13.75 1.18
C GLN A 30 4.20 13.69 0.64
N GLN A 31 3.97 14.15 -0.59
CA GLN A 31 2.66 14.09 -1.25
C GLN A 31 2.22 12.64 -1.51
N VAL A 32 3.14 11.78 -1.96
CA VAL A 32 2.90 10.34 -2.12
C VAL A 32 2.46 9.72 -0.79
N ASN A 33 3.17 9.97 0.30
CA ASN A 33 2.83 9.41 1.61
C ASN A 33 1.55 10.00 2.21
N LEU A 34 1.28 11.28 1.96
CA LEU A 34 0.01 11.90 2.32
C LEU A 34 -1.16 11.21 1.62
N LEU A 35 -1.05 10.93 0.32
CA LEU A 35 -2.07 10.18 -0.41
C LEU A 35 -2.23 8.77 0.16
N LEU A 36 -1.12 8.03 0.33
CA LEU A 36 -1.14 6.67 0.88
C LEU A 36 -1.84 6.58 2.24
N SER A 37 -1.72 7.62 3.09
CA SER A 37 -2.41 7.67 4.40
C SER A 37 -3.94 7.67 4.30
N ARG A 38 -4.51 8.01 3.14
CA ARG A 38 -5.97 8.07 2.92
C ARG A 38 -6.53 6.81 2.25
N LEU A 39 -5.65 6.04 1.62
CA LEU A 39 -5.98 4.84 0.84
C LEU A 39 -6.11 3.61 1.74
N ASN A 40 -7.01 2.71 1.36
CA ASN A 40 -7.08 1.38 1.99
C ASN A 40 -5.91 0.48 1.54
N GLU A 41 -5.74 -0.67 2.18
CA GLU A 41 -4.59 -1.56 1.91
C GLU A 41 -4.50 -2.02 0.42
N PRO A 42 -5.59 -2.49 -0.24
CA PRO A 42 -5.55 -2.76 -1.67
C PRO A 42 -5.13 -1.56 -2.53
N GLN A 43 -5.70 -0.38 -2.27
CA GLN A 43 -5.40 0.85 -3.01
C GLN A 43 -3.94 1.29 -2.85
N ARG A 44 -3.40 1.23 -1.62
CA ARG A 44 -1.97 1.51 -1.37
C ARG A 44 -1.08 0.57 -2.18
N ARG A 45 -1.43 -0.72 -2.18
CA ARG A 45 -0.70 -1.75 -2.93
C ARG A 45 -0.71 -1.49 -4.44
N TRP A 46 -1.87 -1.18 -5.01
CA TRP A 46 -1.97 -0.89 -6.45
C TRP A 46 -1.25 0.40 -6.81
N TYR A 47 -1.40 1.45 -6.01
CA TYR A 47 -0.71 2.71 -6.28
C TYR A 47 0.81 2.53 -6.28
N ALA A 48 1.36 1.80 -5.31
CA ALA A 48 2.78 1.47 -5.29
C ALA A 48 3.20 0.59 -6.48
N GLY A 49 2.32 -0.30 -6.94
CA GLY A 49 2.51 -1.05 -8.17
C GLY A 49 2.56 -0.17 -9.43
N VAL A 50 1.77 0.91 -9.50
CA VAL A 50 1.85 1.91 -10.58
C VAL A 50 3.16 2.68 -10.51
N LEU A 51 3.57 3.14 -9.32
CA LEU A 51 4.84 3.83 -9.12
C LEU A 51 6.02 2.98 -9.59
N SER A 52 6.04 1.68 -9.25
CA SER A 52 7.06 0.69 -9.64
C SER A 52 7.13 0.41 -11.15
N GLN A 53 6.13 0.83 -11.93
CA GLN A 53 6.07 0.64 -13.39
C GLN A 53 6.33 1.92 -14.20
N GLN A 54 6.57 3.06 -13.54
CA GLN A 54 6.91 4.30 -14.23
C GLN A 54 8.26 4.16 -14.99
N PRO A 55 8.44 4.86 -16.13
CA PRO A 55 9.67 4.76 -16.93
C PRO A 55 10.96 4.99 -16.13
N ASP A 56 10.94 5.95 -15.20
CA ASP A 56 12.07 6.30 -14.33
C ASP A 56 11.82 5.88 -12.88
N SER A 57 11.17 4.73 -12.69
CA SER A 57 10.79 4.27 -11.36
C SER A 57 12.02 3.92 -10.50
N PRO A 58 12.03 4.30 -9.20
CA PRO A 58 12.97 3.75 -8.25
C PRO A 58 12.82 2.23 -8.14
N SER A 59 13.88 1.54 -7.73
CA SER A 59 13.80 0.10 -7.41
C SER A 59 12.73 -0.18 -6.35
N ASP A 60 12.19 -1.41 -6.32
CA ASP A 60 11.21 -1.81 -5.29
C ASP A 60 11.71 -1.55 -3.86
N HIS A 61 13.02 -1.71 -3.61
CA HIS A 61 13.65 -1.41 -2.33
C HIS A 61 13.57 0.10 -2.01
N GLN A 62 13.93 0.96 -2.95
CA GLN A 62 13.81 2.41 -2.78
C GLN A 62 12.35 2.83 -2.60
N LEU A 63 11.42 2.22 -3.35
CA LEU A 63 9.99 2.47 -3.15
C LEU A 63 9.50 2.00 -1.79
N ALA A 64 10.07 0.95 -1.21
CA ALA A 64 9.77 0.52 0.15
C ALA A 64 10.21 1.58 1.17
N GLU A 65 11.42 2.13 1.04
CA GLU A 65 11.90 3.24 1.87
C GLU A 65 11.02 4.50 1.72
N ILE A 66 10.59 4.78 0.48
CA ILE A 66 9.75 5.95 0.15
C ILE A 66 8.34 5.81 0.73
N THR A 67 7.71 4.65 0.62
CA THR A 67 6.27 4.45 0.87
C THR A 67 5.93 3.73 2.18
N GLY A 68 6.93 3.11 2.81
CA GLY A 68 6.76 2.24 3.98
C GLY A 68 6.03 0.93 3.67
N LEU A 69 5.92 0.55 2.39
CA LEU A 69 5.31 -0.71 1.96
C LEU A 69 6.38 -1.77 1.72
N ASP A 70 6.10 -3.01 2.13
CA ASP A 70 7.00 -4.14 1.86
C ASP A 70 7.15 -4.39 0.35
N GLU A 71 8.36 -4.72 -0.09
CA GLU A 71 8.64 -4.94 -1.52
C GLU A 71 7.76 -6.04 -2.14
N LYS A 72 7.38 -7.08 -1.39
CA LYS A 72 6.46 -8.12 -1.88
C LYS A 72 5.07 -7.55 -2.10
N THR A 73 4.65 -6.56 -1.31
CA THR A 73 3.39 -5.83 -1.51
C THR A 73 3.45 -5.07 -2.83
N ILE A 74 4.55 -4.36 -3.11
CA ILE A 74 4.77 -3.62 -4.37
C ILE A 74 4.72 -4.58 -5.57
N ARG A 75 5.47 -5.68 -5.51
CA ARG A 75 5.47 -6.74 -6.55
C ARG A 75 4.09 -7.33 -6.77
N ARG A 76 3.35 -7.59 -5.69
CA ARG A 76 1.97 -8.08 -5.76
C ARG A 76 1.06 -7.06 -6.44
N GLY A 77 1.19 -5.77 -6.12
CA GLY A 77 0.45 -4.70 -6.78
C GLY A 77 0.69 -4.66 -8.29
N ARG A 78 1.95 -4.80 -8.73
CA ARG A 78 2.29 -4.90 -10.16
C ARG A 78 1.63 -6.08 -10.85
N ARG A 79 1.68 -7.28 -10.24
CA ARG A 79 1.04 -8.48 -10.80
C ARG A 79 -0.47 -8.30 -10.90
N GLU A 80 -1.11 -7.85 -9.82
CA GLU A 80 -2.56 -7.59 -9.81
C GLU A 80 -2.97 -6.58 -10.90
N LEU A 81 -2.16 -5.54 -11.14
CA LEU A 81 -2.41 -4.58 -12.22
C LEU A 81 -2.20 -5.18 -13.62
N ALA A 82 -1.16 -5.99 -13.81
CA ALA A 82 -0.90 -6.68 -15.07
C ALA A 82 -2.02 -7.68 -15.41
N ASP A 83 -2.63 -8.27 -14.39
CA ASP A 83 -3.79 -9.16 -14.48
C ASP A 83 -5.13 -8.39 -14.57
N GLY A 84 -5.11 -7.08 -14.85
CA GLY A 84 -6.33 -6.28 -15.04
C GLY A 84 -7.18 -6.08 -13.78
N LEU A 85 -6.64 -6.38 -12.60
CA LEU A 85 -7.38 -6.48 -11.33
C LEU A 85 -8.48 -7.56 -11.34
N ASP A 86 -8.37 -8.55 -12.21
CA ASP A 86 -9.37 -9.62 -12.36
C ASP A 86 -9.56 -10.44 -11.06
N GLY A 87 -10.82 -10.74 -10.73
CA GLY A 87 -11.17 -11.48 -9.52
C GLY A 87 -11.08 -10.68 -8.21
N LEU A 88 -10.74 -9.39 -8.26
CA LEU A 88 -10.80 -8.48 -7.12
C LEU A 88 -12.11 -7.68 -7.20
N SER A 89 -13.04 -7.91 -6.28
CA SER A 89 -14.29 -7.15 -6.28
C SER A 89 -14.03 -5.70 -5.84
N PRO A 90 -14.44 -4.67 -6.61
CA PRO A 90 -14.21 -3.27 -6.27
C PRO A 90 -14.83 -2.87 -4.93
N ASP A 91 -15.93 -3.52 -4.54
CA ASP A 91 -16.61 -3.32 -3.25
C ASP A 91 -16.09 -4.22 -2.13
N ARG A 92 -15.35 -5.28 -2.45
CA ARG A 92 -14.92 -6.28 -1.47
C ARG A 92 -13.42 -6.19 -1.23
N GLN A 93 -13.04 -5.42 -0.21
CA GLN A 93 -11.67 -5.32 0.30
C GLN A 93 -11.08 -6.67 0.76
N ARG A 94 -11.93 -7.67 1.01
CA ARG A 94 -11.53 -9.05 1.33
C ARG A 94 -12.01 -9.98 0.24
N GLN A 95 -11.12 -10.88 -0.20
CA GLN A 95 -11.53 -12.05 -0.96
C GLN A 95 -12.54 -12.87 -0.16
N ALA A 96 -13.50 -13.49 -0.85
CA ALA A 96 -14.43 -14.42 -0.22
C ALA A 96 -13.62 -15.53 0.49
N GLY A 97 -13.90 -15.78 1.79
CA GLY A 97 -13.21 -16.82 2.57
C GLY A 97 -11.96 -16.38 3.34
N GLY A 98 -11.51 -15.13 3.25
CA GLY A 98 -10.33 -14.63 4.01
C GLY A 98 -10.57 -14.34 5.49
N GLY A 99 -11.71 -14.73 6.06
CA GLY A 99 -12.02 -14.58 7.48
C GLY A 99 -11.57 -15.81 8.26
N ARG A 100 -11.06 -15.62 9.49
CA ARG A 100 -10.89 -16.73 10.44
C ARG A 100 -12.25 -17.44 10.59
N PRO A 101 -12.34 -18.77 10.35
CA PRO A 101 -13.59 -19.48 10.55
C PRO A 101 -14.10 -19.21 11.96
N ARG A 102 -15.40 -18.93 12.08
CA ARG A 102 -16.05 -18.69 13.38
C ARG A 102 -15.82 -19.94 14.22
N ALA A 103 -15.15 -19.81 15.36
CA ALA A 103 -15.07 -20.89 16.32
C ALA A 103 -16.51 -21.20 16.75
N GLU A 104 -17.04 -22.34 16.30
CA GLU A 104 -18.34 -22.81 16.71
C GLU A 104 -18.31 -22.97 18.24
N LYS A 105 -19.23 -22.30 18.93
CA LYS A 105 -19.47 -22.59 20.34
C LYS A 105 -20.05 -23.99 20.41
N LYS A 106 -19.37 -24.92 21.09
CA LYS A 106 -19.96 -26.21 21.44
C LYS A 106 -21.14 -25.94 22.37
N SER A 107 -22.36 -26.19 21.90
CA SER A 107 -23.52 -26.36 22.77
C SER A 107 -23.36 -27.70 23.47
N HIS A 108 -23.09 -27.67 24.78
CA HIS A 108 -23.21 -28.85 25.62
C HIS A 108 -24.70 -29.09 25.88
N ASN A 109 -25.19 -30.27 25.54
CA ASN A 109 -26.50 -30.77 25.95
C ASN A 109 -26.45 -31.23 27.41
#